data_AF-K1TCN1-F1
#
_entry.id   AF-K1TCN1-F1
#
_cell.length_a   1.000
_cell.length_b   1.000
_cell.length_c   1.000
_cell.angle_alpha   90.00
_cell.angle_beta   90.00
_cell.angle_gamma   90.00
#
_symmetry.space_group_name_H-M   'P 1'
#
loop_
_entity.id
_entity.type
_entity.pdbx_description
1 polymer ?
#
loop_
_entity_poly.entity_id
_entity_poly.type
_entity_poly.pdbx_seq_one_letter_code
_entity_poly.pdbx_strand_id
1 'polypeptide(L)' 'NKLGLVDRSVILLWLEGLSYEEIGEILGISVKNVSFKLVRIKERLKKD' A
#
# COMPACT_ATOMS: atom_id res chain seq x y z
N ASN A 1 -4.21 16.28 2.74
CA ASN A 1 -4.38 14.81 2.74
C ASN A 1 -3.91 14.26 1.39
N LYS A 2 -2.64 13.85 1.25
CA LYS A 2 -1.99 13.56 -0.06
C LYS A 2 -2.07 12.10 -0.52
N LEU A 3 -2.43 11.17 0.38
CA LEU A 3 -2.64 9.75 0.06
C LEU A 3 -4.12 9.47 -0.18
N GLY A 4 -4.44 8.74 -1.25
CA GLY A 4 -5.80 8.26 -1.53
C GLY A 4 -6.23 7.14 -0.58
N LEU A 5 -7.51 6.77 -0.59
CA LEU A 5 -8.06 5.73 0.30
C LEU A 5 -7.31 4.40 0.15
N VAL A 6 -7.16 3.91 -1.08
CA VAL A 6 -6.45 2.66 -1.37
C VAL A 6 -5.00 2.70 -0.88
N ASP A 7 -4.31 3.83 -1.06
CA ASP A 7 -2.93 3.97 -0.64
C ASP A 7 -2.80 3.92 0.91
N ARG A 8 -3.78 4.47 1.63
CA ARG A 8 -3.85 4.36 3.10
C ARG A 8 -4.17 2.93 3.55
N SER A 9 -5.09 2.24 2.88
CA SER A 9 -5.40 0.84 3.18
C SER A 9 -4.17 -0.05 2.98
N VAL A 10 -3.42 0.14 1.89
CA VAL A 10 -2.18 -0.61 1.63
C VAL A 10 -1.16 -0.41 2.75
N ILE A 11 -0.94 0.82 3.23
CA ILE A 11 0.07 1.06 4.26
C ILE A 11 -0.39 0.57 5.64
N LEU A 12 -1.67 0.68 5.97
CA LEU A 12 -2.22 0.17 7.23
C LEU A 12 -2.05 -1.34 7.34
N LEU A 13 -2.48 -2.08 6.32
CA LEU A 13 -2.35 -3.55 6.29
C LEU A 13 -0.87 -3.99 6.30
N TRP A 14 0.01 -3.24 5.61
CA TRP A 14 1.46 -3.52 5.68
C TRP A 14 2.04 -3.29 7.08
N LEU A 15 1.57 -2.27 7.81
CA LEU A 15 1.99 -2.01 9.20
C LEU A 15 1.45 -3.05 10.19
N GLU A 16 0.30 -3.66 9.89
CA GLU A 16 -0.23 -4.81 10.61
C GLU A 16 0.56 -6.11 10.35
N GLY A 17 1.52 -6.08 9.42
CA GLY A 17 2.43 -7.18 9.14
C GLY A 17 1.94 -8.17 8.08
N LEU A 18 0.86 -7.85 7.36
CA LEU A 18 0.35 -8.70 6.29
C LEU A 18 1.35 -8.76 5.11
N SER A 19 1.40 -9.93 4.47
CA SER A 19 2.15 -10.15 3.24
C SER A 19 1.52 -9.41 2.05
N TYR A 20 2.27 -9.23 0.97
CA TYR A 20 1.75 -8.52 -0.22
C TYR A 20 0.67 -9.33 -0.94
N GLU A 21 0.74 -10.65 -0.84
CA GLU A 21 -0.25 -11.62 -1.28
C GLU A 21 -1.58 -11.40 -0.55
N GLU A 22 -1.57 -11.40 0.79
CA GLU A 22 -2.77 -11.17 1.62
C GLU A 22 -3.37 -9.78 1.38
N ILE A 23 -2.53 -8.74 1.30
CA ILE A 23 -2.99 -7.38 1.00
C ILE A 23 -3.65 -7.32 -0.38
N GLY A 24 -3.07 -8.00 -1.37
CA GLY A 24 -3.62 -8.06 -2.73
C GLY A 24 -4.98 -8.74 -2.76
N GLU A 25 -5.12 -9.85 -2.05
CA GLU A 25 -6.37 -10.59 -1.91
C GLU A 25 -7.46 -9.76 -1.22
N ILE A 26 -7.15 -9.12 -0.09
CA ILE A 26 -8.08 -8.28 0.67
C ILE A 26 -8.56 -7.07 -0.15
N LEU A 27 -7.65 -6.43 -0.90
CA LEU A 27 -7.95 -5.20 -1.64
C LEU A 27 -8.41 -5.47 -3.09
N GLY A 28 -8.44 -6.73 -3.53
CA GLY A 28 -8.80 -7.10 -4.91
C GLY A 28 -7.83 -6.54 -5.96
N ILE A 29 -6.55 -6.40 -5.62
CA ILE A 29 -5.50 -5.92 -6.54
C ILE A 29 -4.35 -6.92 -6.61
N SER A 30 -3.59 -6.90 -7.69
CA SER A 30 -2.44 -7.79 -7.81
C SER A 30 -1.33 -7.45 -6.82
N VAL A 31 -0.58 -8.47 -6.38
CA VAL A 31 0.64 -8.34 -5.55
C VAL A 31 1.61 -7.31 -6.14
N LYS A 32 1.76 -7.32 -7.47
CA LYS A 32 2.58 -6.34 -8.20
C LYS A 32 2.10 -4.90 -7.96
N ASN A 33 0.79 -4.66 -7.93
CA ASN A 33 0.20 -3.35 -7.67
C ASN A 33 0.44 -2.92 -6.21
N VAL A 34 0.34 -3.84 -5.25
CA VAL A 34 0.69 -3.59 -3.83
C VAL A 34 2.13 -3.12 -3.71
N SER A 35 3.08 -3.84 -4.31
CA SER A 35 4.51 -3.49 -4.31
C SER A 35 4.77 -2.09 -4.89
N PHE A 36 4.19 -1.77 -6.07
CA PHE A 36 4.35 -0.44 -6.66
C PHE A 36 3.74 0.67 -5.81
N LYS A 37 2.56 0.42 -5.23
CA LYS A 37 1.90 1.37 -4.34
C LYS A 37 2.74 1.65 -3.10
N LEU A 38 3.26 0.63 -2.42
CA LEU A 38 4.12 0.82 -1.25
C LEU A 38 5.35 1.67 -1.56
N VAL A 39 6.04 1.41 -2.68
CA VAL A 39 7.18 2.24 -3.12
C VAL A 39 6.74 3.69 -3.34
N ARG A 40 5.65 3.91 -4.09
CA ARG A 40 5.14 5.26 -4.38
C ARG A 40 4.70 6.00 -3.11
N ILE A 41 4.09 5.31 -2.16
CA ILE A 41 3.66 5.88 -0.88
C ILE A 41 4.88 6.32 -0.08
N LYS A 42 5.89 5.44 0.08
CA LYS A 42 7.15 5.77 0.78
C LYS A 42 7.84 6.99 0.16
N GLU A 43 7.92 7.06 -1.17
CA GLU A 43 8.53 8.20 -1.87
C GLU A 43 7.72 9.49 -1.72
N ARG A 44 6.39 9.42 -1.62
CA ARG A 44 5.53 10.58 -1.33
C ARG A 44 5.74 11.10 0.08
N LEU A 45 5.80 10.19 1.06
CA LEU A 45 6.01 10.55 2.48
C LEU A 45 7.38 11.19 2.74
N LYS A 46 8.41 10.82 1.97
CA LYS A 46 9.73 11.47 2.06
C LYS A 46 9.79 12.90 1.52
N LYS A 47 8.88 13.23 0.59
CA LYS A 47 8.81 14.55 -0.07
C LYS A 47 7.89 15.53 0.64
N ASP A 48 7.20 15.06 1.67
CA ASP A 48 6.32 15.85 2.54
C ASP A 48 7.07 16.26 3.80
#